data_AF-F4KZK4-F1
#
_entry.id   AF-F4KZK4-F1
#
_cell.length_a   1.000
_cell.length_b   1.000
_cell.length_c   1.000
_cell.angle_alpha   90.00
_cell.angle_beta   90.00
_cell.angle_gamma   90.00
#
_symmetry.space_group_name_H-M   'P 1'
#
loop_
_entity.id
_entity.type
_entity.pdbx_description
1 polymer ?
#
loop_
_entity_poly.entity_id
_entity_poly.type
_entity_poly.pdbx_seq_one_letter_code
_entity_poly.pdbx_strand_id
1 'polypeptide(L)'
;MISKTEHMYAPFVISSIADEDEVGKKVETDLLIQEFLNQHLKLSTYGEGLTGIAFVYIVTPPIDVIHQDEIIYRAKKKELYIEMRLSYEKVVAASDAEVLQMMAQKYLQTFQDKSLWKKLKGFDCKGFSRDVQRLFEEQEWLKVVELV
;
A
#
# COMPACT_ATOMS: atom_id res chain seq x y z
N MET A 1 -11.38 -10.16 -2.28
CA MET A 1 -11.54 -9.60 -0.92
C MET A 1 -10.88 -10.56 0.07
N ILE A 2 -9.79 -10.16 0.74
CA ILE A 2 -9.15 -11.00 1.77
C ILE A 2 -10.08 -11.00 2.99
N SER A 3 -10.51 -12.18 3.44
CA SER A 3 -11.31 -12.27 4.64
C SER A 3 -10.52 -11.75 5.84
N LYS A 4 -11.13 -10.85 6.62
CA LYS A 4 -10.58 -10.35 7.89
C LYS A 4 -10.42 -11.49 8.92
N THR A 5 -10.72 -12.77 8.67
CA THR A 5 -10.55 -13.87 9.63
C THR A 5 -9.37 -14.81 9.33
N GLU A 6 -8.88 -14.87 8.10
CA GLU A 6 -7.84 -15.83 7.68
C GLU A 6 -6.42 -15.28 7.84
N HIS A 7 -5.40 -16.14 7.75
CA HIS A 7 -4.00 -15.71 7.66
C HIS A 7 -3.69 -15.27 6.22
N MET A 8 -2.80 -14.30 6.07
CA MET A 8 -2.38 -13.87 4.73
C MET A 8 -1.63 -15.00 4.00
N TYR A 9 -1.90 -15.15 2.71
CA TYR A 9 -1.26 -16.17 1.88
C TYR A 9 0.13 -15.74 1.38
N ALA A 10 0.46 -14.45 1.45
CA ALA A 10 1.76 -13.88 1.08
C ALA A 10 2.17 -12.75 2.06
N PRO A 11 3.47 -12.45 2.19
CA PRO A 11 3.97 -11.36 3.04
C PRO A 11 3.41 -9.98 2.68
N PHE A 12 3.27 -9.69 1.38
CA PHE A 12 2.59 -8.49 0.89
C PHE A 12 1.36 -8.92 0.11
N VAL A 13 0.20 -8.38 0.47
CA VAL A 13 -1.03 -8.53 -0.30
C VAL A 13 -1.56 -7.15 -0.63
N ILE A 14 -1.73 -6.84 -1.91
CA ILE A 14 -2.24 -5.56 -2.37
C ILE A 14 -3.49 -5.81 -3.21
N SER A 15 -4.50 -4.98 -2.97
CA SER A 15 -5.77 -5.03 -3.71
C SER A 15 -6.41 -3.66 -3.75
N SER A 16 -7.52 -3.55 -4.45
CA SER A 16 -8.27 -2.30 -4.58
C SER A 16 -9.77 -2.53 -4.35
N ILE A 17 -10.43 -1.53 -3.77
CA ILE A 17 -11.88 -1.34 -3.79
C ILE A 17 -12.12 -0.14 -4.70
N ALA A 18 -12.70 -0.38 -5.87
CA ALA A 18 -12.78 0.62 -6.93
C ALA A 18 -14.14 0.60 -7.63
N ASP A 19 -14.49 1.73 -8.21
CA ASP A 19 -15.52 1.79 -9.24
C ASP A 19 -15.04 1.00 -10.47
N GLU A 20 -15.68 -0.13 -10.75
CA GLU A 20 -15.25 -1.06 -11.80
C GLU A 20 -15.32 -0.44 -13.20
N ASP A 21 -16.27 0.47 -13.42
CA ASP A 21 -16.55 1.01 -14.75
C ASP A 21 -15.57 2.12 -15.14
N GLU A 22 -15.26 3.03 -14.22
CA GLU A 22 -14.45 4.23 -14.50
C GLU A 22 -12.96 4.03 -14.22
N VAL A 23 -12.62 3.32 -13.14
CA VAL A 23 -11.22 3.25 -12.65
C VAL A 23 -10.71 1.84 -12.40
N GLY A 24 -11.58 0.82 -12.44
CA GLY A 24 -11.26 -0.57 -12.13
C GLY A 24 -10.01 -1.07 -12.85
N LYS A 25 -9.94 -0.91 -14.17
CA LYS A 25 -8.78 -1.33 -14.97
C LYS A 25 -7.48 -0.60 -14.61
N LYS A 26 -7.56 0.67 -14.22
CA LYS A 26 -6.36 1.46 -13.87
C LYS A 26 -5.73 1.01 -12.56
N VAL A 27 -6.56 0.52 -11.63
CA VAL A 27 -6.11 0.07 -10.30
C VAL A 27 -5.68 -1.39 -10.26
N GLU A 28 -5.91 -2.18 -11.32
CA GLU A 28 -5.36 -3.55 -11.47
C GLU A 28 -3.82 -3.59 -11.47
N THR A 29 -3.17 -2.43 -11.57
CA THR A 29 -1.73 -2.27 -11.35
C THR A 29 -1.31 -2.56 -9.89
N ASP A 30 -2.26 -2.76 -8.97
CA ASP A 30 -1.99 -3.25 -7.61
C ASP A 30 -1.26 -4.60 -7.59
N LEU A 31 -1.59 -5.51 -8.53
CA LEU A 31 -0.91 -6.80 -8.69
C LEU A 31 0.59 -6.61 -9.00
N LEU A 32 0.94 -5.62 -9.80
CA LEU A 32 2.32 -5.31 -10.17
C LEU A 32 3.13 -4.83 -8.96
N ILE A 33 2.56 -3.97 -8.11
CA ILE A 33 3.21 -3.57 -6.85
C ILE A 33 3.36 -4.77 -5.91
N GLN A 34 2.31 -5.59 -5.77
CA GLN A 34 2.34 -6.79 -4.92
C GLN A 34 3.45 -7.76 -5.31
N GLU A 35 3.50 -8.13 -6.59
CA GLU A 35 4.48 -9.08 -7.10
C GLU A 35 5.90 -8.55 -6.90
N PHE A 36 6.12 -7.27 -7.23
CA PHE A 36 7.42 -6.64 -7.10
C PHE A 36 7.91 -6.60 -5.64
N LEU A 37 7.05 -6.22 -4.69
CA LEU A 37 7.43 -6.22 -3.27
C LEU A 37 7.73 -7.63 -2.76
N ASN A 38 6.93 -8.64 -3.12
CA ASN A 38 7.16 -10.02 -2.70
C ASN A 38 8.43 -10.64 -3.33
N GLN A 39 8.82 -10.20 -4.53
CA GLN A 39 10.05 -10.65 -5.19
C GLN A 39 11.31 -10.02 -4.57
N HIS A 40 11.22 -8.75 -4.16
CA HIS A 40 12.41 -7.97 -3.78
C HIS A 40 12.59 -7.79 -2.27
N LEU A 41 11.53 -7.89 -1.46
CA LEU A 41 11.59 -7.65 -0.03
C LEU A 41 11.21 -8.89 0.79
N LYS A 42 11.82 -9.00 1.97
CA LYS A 42 11.45 -9.99 3.00
C LYS A 42 11.19 -9.26 4.30
N LEU A 43 9.96 -9.34 4.82
CA LEU A 43 9.56 -8.63 6.05
C LEU A 43 10.47 -8.91 7.25
N SER A 44 10.97 -10.14 7.38
CA SER A 44 11.87 -10.55 8.46
C SER A 44 13.20 -9.78 8.48
N THR A 45 13.60 -9.15 7.37
CA THR A 45 14.78 -8.27 7.29
C THR A 45 14.63 -7.04 8.16
N TYR A 46 13.38 -6.62 8.40
CA TYR A 46 13.04 -5.44 9.19
C TYR A 46 12.63 -5.80 10.62
N GLY A 47 12.92 -7.02 11.06
CA GLY A 47 12.61 -7.51 12.40
C GLY A 47 11.36 -8.39 12.45
N GLU A 48 10.99 -8.80 13.66
CA GLU A 48 9.96 -9.81 13.90
C GLU A 48 8.57 -9.23 14.18
N GLY A 49 8.41 -7.90 14.07
CA GLY A 49 7.16 -7.21 14.40
C GLY A 49 6.04 -7.42 13.38
N LEU A 50 6.36 -7.84 12.15
CA LEU A 50 5.39 -8.12 11.10
C LEU A 50 5.70 -9.43 10.36
N THR A 51 4.65 -10.17 10.03
CA THR A 51 4.66 -11.37 9.19
C THR A 51 3.88 -11.17 7.89
N GLY A 52 2.99 -10.16 7.84
CA GLY A 52 2.20 -9.84 6.67
C GLY A 52 1.67 -8.40 6.67
N ILE A 53 1.53 -7.84 5.47
CA ILE A 53 0.95 -6.53 5.19
C ILE A 53 -0.11 -6.70 4.10
N ALA A 54 -1.37 -6.36 4.42
CA ALA A 54 -2.43 -6.18 3.44
C ALA A 54 -2.67 -4.68 3.24
N PHE A 55 -2.55 -4.22 2.00
CA PHE A 55 -2.77 -2.83 1.61
C PHE A 55 -3.91 -2.77 0.59
N VAL A 56 -4.97 -2.03 0.90
CA VAL A 56 -6.14 -1.87 0.05
C VAL A 56 -6.25 -0.42 -0.39
N TYR A 57 -6.22 -0.17 -1.70
CA TYR A 57 -6.52 1.15 -2.22
C TYR A 57 -8.03 1.34 -2.33
N ILE A 58 -8.55 2.45 -1.80
CA ILE A 58 -9.95 2.82 -1.98
C ILE A 58 -10.02 3.89 -3.08
N VAL A 59 -10.67 3.56 -4.20
CA VAL A 59 -10.85 4.45 -5.35
C VAL A 59 -12.31 4.44 -5.78
N THR A 60 -13.16 4.91 -4.89
CA THR A 60 -14.61 5.02 -5.10
C THR A 60 -15.05 6.48 -5.14
N PRO A 61 -16.20 6.80 -5.78
CA PRO A 61 -16.73 8.16 -5.81
C PRO A 61 -16.88 8.77 -4.41
N PRO A 62 -16.78 10.10 -4.24
CA PRO A 62 -16.81 10.75 -2.92
C PRO A 62 -18.09 10.53 -2.10
N ILE A 63 -19.18 10.14 -2.77
CA ILE A 63 -20.45 9.81 -2.12
C ILE A 63 -20.41 8.47 -1.38
N ASP A 64 -19.40 7.64 -1.65
CA ASP A 64 -19.17 6.39 -0.93
C ASP A 64 -18.58 6.67 0.47
N VAL A 65 -19.46 6.58 1.46
CA VAL A 65 -19.14 6.73 2.89
C VAL A 65 -18.82 5.40 3.58
N ILE A 66 -18.96 4.26 2.88
CA ILE A 66 -18.83 2.91 3.45
C ILE A 66 -17.36 2.59 3.71
N HIS A 67 -16.48 2.98 2.79
CA HIS A 67 -15.04 2.71 2.88
C HIS A 67 -14.27 3.95 3.34
N GLN A 68 -13.53 3.84 4.43
CA GLN A 68 -12.75 4.94 5.01
C GLN A 68 -11.31 4.51 5.23
N ASP A 69 -10.39 5.48 5.34
CA ASP A 69 -8.99 5.20 5.68
C ASP A 69 -8.94 4.48 7.03
N GLU A 70 -8.35 3.29 7.06
CA GLU A 70 -8.29 2.43 8.24
C GLU A 70 -6.91 1.76 8.34
N ILE A 71 -6.36 1.72 9.56
CA ILE A 71 -5.13 0.98 9.84
C ILE A 71 -5.31 0.10 11.09
N ILE A 72 -5.33 -1.21 10.88
CA ILE A 72 -5.48 -2.22 11.94
C ILE A 72 -4.20 -3.06 12.03
N TYR A 73 -3.58 -3.06 13.20
CA TYR A 73 -2.51 -4.01 13.53
C TYR A 73 -3.05 -5.17 14.37
N ARG A 74 -2.88 -6.40 13.90
CA ARG A 74 -3.31 -7.63 14.58
C ARG A 74 -2.14 -8.27 15.33
N ALA A 75 -1.90 -7.80 16.55
CA ALA A 75 -0.75 -8.22 17.35
C ALA A 75 -0.55 -9.74 17.48
N LYS A 76 -1.64 -10.52 17.63
CA LYS A 76 -1.55 -11.99 17.71
C LYS A 76 -1.01 -12.65 16.43
N LYS A 77 -1.38 -12.11 15.27
CA LYS A 77 -0.96 -12.63 13.96
C LYS A 77 0.29 -11.92 13.41
N LYS A 78 0.66 -10.78 14.00
CA LYS A 78 1.69 -9.85 13.51
C LYS A 78 1.41 -9.36 12.08
N GLU A 79 0.13 -9.10 11.81
CA GLU A 79 -0.34 -8.68 10.49
C GLU A 79 -0.83 -7.23 10.53
N LEU A 80 -0.52 -6.46 9.49
CA LEU A 80 -0.97 -5.09 9.31
C LEU A 80 -1.98 -5.02 8.17
N TYR A 81 -3.16 -4.49 8.43
CA TYR A 81 -4.20 -4.23 7.43
C TYR A 81 -4.35 -2.73 7.29
N ILE A 82 -4.27 -2.25 6.06
CA ILE A 82 -4.31 -0.84 5.71
C ILE A 82 -5.30 -0.67 4.58
N GLU A 83 -6.29 0.21 4.75
CA GLU A 83 -7.20 0.66 3.71
C GLU A 83 -6.96 2.16 3.54
N MET A 84 -6.60 2.62 2.34
CA MET A 84 -6.22 4.00 2.10
C MET A 84 -6.82 4.55 0.81
N ARG A 85 -7.48 5.71 0.92
CA ARG A 85 -8.16 6.36 -0.19
C ARG A 85 -7.20 7.14 -1.10
N LEU A 86 -7.38 6.95 -2.40
CA LEU A 86 -6.87 7.82 -3.45
C LEU A 86 -7.99 8.78 -3.90
N SER A 87 -7.61 9.94 -4.44
CA SER A 87 -8.58 10.90 -4.97
C SER A 87 -9.21 10.32 -6.24
N TYR A 88 -10.51 10.03 -6.17
CA TYR A 88 -11.28 9.48 -7.28
C TYR A 88 -11.13 10.34 -8.55
N GLU A 89 -11.38 11.65 -8.44
CA GLU A 89 -11.28 12.61 -9.54
C GLU A 89 -9.91 12.60 -10.21
N LYS A 90 -8.83 12.52 -9.42
CA LYS A 90 -7.47 12.45 -9.96
C LYS A 90 -7.20 11.14 -10.69
N VAL A 91 -7.71 10.01 -10.18
CA VAL A 91 -7.54 8.70 -10.83
C VAL A 91 -8.34 8.61 -12.14
N VAL A 92 -9.55 9.16 -12.17
CA VAL A 92 -10.36 9.26 -13.39
C VAL A 92 -9.61 10.06 -14.47
N ALA A 93 -9.02 11.21 -14.10
CA ALA A 93 -8.32 12.08 -15.04
C ALA A 93 -6.91 11.60 -15.44
N ALA A 94 -6.29 10.70 -14.68
CA ALA A 94 -4.92 10.24 -14.87
C ALA A 94 -4.80 9.11 -15.90
N SER A 95 -3.64 9.00 -16.54
CA SER A 95 -3.21 7.80 -17.27
C SER A 95 -2.84 6.66 -16.32
N ASP A 96 -2.79 5.42 -16.81
CA ASP A 96 -2.43 4.24 -16.01
C ASP A 96 -1.07 4.38 -15.31
N ALA A 97 -0.08 4.96 -16.00
CA ALA A 97 1.23 5.24 -15.43
C ALA A 97 1.19 6.26 -14.29
N GLU A 98 0.36 7.31 -14.43
CA GLU A 98 0.16 8.29 -13.36
C GLU A 98 -0.60 7.67 -12.18
N VAL A 99 -1.56 6.78 -12.42
CA VAL A 99 -2.27 6.04 -11.36
C VAL A 99 -1.30 5.15 -10.60
N LEU A 100 -0.43 4.41 -11.28
CA LEU A 100 0.63 3.63 -10.64
C LEU A 100 1.53 4.49 -9.76
N GLN A 101 1.93 5.69 -10.23
CA GLN A 101 2.70 6.64 -9.43
C GLN A 101 1.94 7.11 -8.19
N MET A 102 0.64 7.40 -8.32
CA MET A 102 -0.21 7.76 -7.18
C MET A 102 -0.32 6.62 -6.16
N MET A 103 -0.46 5.37 -6.63
CA MET A 103 -0.53 4.17 -5.79
C MET A 103 0.79 3.94 -5.04
N ALA A 104 1.93 3.97 -5.74
CA ALA A 104 3.26 3.83 -5.16
C ALA A 104 3.54 4.93 -4.11
N GLN A 105 3.18 6.18 -4.43
CA GLN A 105 3.32 7.31 -3.51
C GLN A 105 2.46 7.15 -2.26
N LYS A 106 1.18 6.78 -2.40
CA LYS A 106 0.29 6.58 -1.26
C LYS A 106 0.75 5.44 -0.36
N TYR A 107 1.25 4.34 -0.95
CA TYR A 107 1.84 3.24 -0.19
C TYR A 107 3.00 3.73 0.66
N LEU A 108 4.00 4.37 0.03
CA LEU A 108 5.18 4.85 0.73
C LEU A 108 4.84 5.88 1.81
N GLN A 109 3.98 6.86 1.51
CA GLN A 109 3.56 7.89 2.47
C GLN A 109 2.91 7.28 3.71
N THR A 110 2.13 6.21 3.55
CA THR A 110 1.50 5.51 4.68
C THR A 110 2.54 4.92 5.62
N PHE A 111 3.62 4.35 5.08
CA PHE A 111 4.72 3.82 5.88
C PHE A 111 5.70 4.88 6.38
N GLN A 112 5.69 6.09 5.82
CA GLN A 112 6.45 7.23 6.35
C GLN A 112 5.76 7.96 7.51
N ASP A 113 4.47 7.69 7.76
CA ASP A 113 3.77 8.25 8.92
C ASP A 113 4.29 7.64 10.24
N LYS A 114 4.94 8.49 11.04
CA LYS A 114 5.47 8.12 12.36
C LYS A 114 4.40 7.70 13.36
N SER A 115 3.13 8.06 13.14
CA SER A 115 2.01 7.62 13.98
C SER A 115 1.82 6.10 13.90
N LEU A 116 2.05 5.51 12.73
CA LEU A 116 2.02 4.07 12.48
C LEU A 116 3.14 3.35 13.23
N TRP A 117 4.34 3.92 13.23
CA TRP A 117 5.55 3.27 13.78
C TRP A 117 5.40 2.93 15.26
N LYS A 118 4.65 3.75 16.00
CA LYS A 118 4.36 3.51 17.42
C LYS A 118 3.58 2.21 17.67
N LYS A 119 2.80 1.76 16.69
CA LYS A 119 1.99 0.52 16.77
C LYS A 119 2.81 -0.73 16.43
N LEU A 120 3.90 -0.59 15.67
CA LEU A 120 4.67 -1.69 15.07
C LEU A 120 5.95 -2.00 15.86
N LYS A 121 5.78 -2.42 17.12
CA LYS A 121 6.93 -2.75 17.99
C LYS A 121 7.75 -3.90 17.39
N GLY A 122 9.08 -3.72 17.35
CA GLY A 122 10.00 -4.74 16.82
C GLY A 122 10.06 -4.80 15.29
N PHE A 123 9.53 -3.78 14.60
CA PHE A 123 9.63 -3.63 13.16
C PHE A 123 10.35 -2.31 12.81
N ASP A 124 11.41 -2.39 12.00
CA ASP A 124 12.16 -1.26 11.47
C ASP A 124 11.40 -0.59 10.33
N CYS A 125 10.41 0.22 10.72
CA CYS A 125 9.59 0.98 9.77
C CYS A 125 10.42 1.94 8.91
N LYS A 126 11.52 2.48 9.47
CA LYS A 126 12.39 3.43 8.77
C LYS A 126 13.19 2.73 7.68
N GLY A 127 13.81 1.59 8.00
CA GLY A 127 14.51 0.75 7.04
C GLY A 127 13.58 0.23 5.95
N PHE A 128 12.40 -0.26 6.33
CA PHE A 128 11.38 -0.71 5.40
C PHE A 128 10.97 0.38 4.41
N SER A 129 10.62 1.57 4.91
CA SER A 129 10.19 2.69 4.05
C SER A 129 11.30 3.14 3.09
N ARG A 130 12.55 3.18 3.56
CA ARG A 130 13.71 3.55 2.73
C ARG A 130 13.90 2.56 1.58
N ASP A 131 13.81 1.27 1.85
CA ASP A 131 14.07 0.24 0.84
C ASP A 131 12.90 0.16 -0.16
N VAL A 132 11.65 0.33 0.29
CA VAL A 132 10.48 0.48 -0.60
C VAL A 132 10.64 1.70 -1.50
N GLN A 133 11.03 2.85 -0.94
CA GLN A 133 11.25 4.07 -1.72
C GLN A 133 12.27 3.82 -2.83
N ARG A 134 13.42 3.26 -2.48
CA ARG A 134 14.49 2.95 -3.44
C ARG A 134 13.98 2.04 -4.56
N LEU A 135 13.25 0.97 -4.22
CA LEU A 135 12.72 0.03 -5.20
C LEU A 135 11.73 0.71 -6.16
N PHE A 136 10.86 1.58 -5.66
CA PHE A 136 9.90 2.30 -6.50
C PHE A 136 10.57 3.39 -7.35
N GLU A 137 11.64 4.02 -6.87
CA GLU A 137 12.47 4.94 -7.67
C GLU A 137 13.21 4.19 -8.80
N GLU A 138 13.77 3.01 -8.52
CA GLU A 138 14.43 2.15 -9.51
C GLU A 138 13.48 1.67 -10.62
N GLN A 139 12.16 1.61 -10.35
CA GLN A 139 11.12 1.28 -11.34
C GLN A 139 10.47 2.51 -11.99
N GLU A 140 10.92 3.72 -11.66
CA GLU A 140 10.30 4.99 -12.11
C GLU A 140 8.83 5.16 -11.68
N TRP A 141 8.37 4.38 -10.69
CA TRP A 141 7.04 4.52 -10.07
C TRP A 141 7.01 5.66 -9.04
N LEU A 142 8.17 6.06 -8.55
CA LEU A 142 8.35 7.32 -7.85
C LEU A 142 9.32 8.18 -8.62
N LYS A 143 8.88 9.39 -8.97
CA LYS A 143 9.80 10.42 -9.46
C LYS A 143 10.66 10.88 -8.30
N VAL A 144 11.97 10.92 -8.50
CA VAL A 144 12.89 11.53 -7.54
C VAL A 144 12.46 12.98 -7.37
N VAL A 145 11.89 13.31 -6.21
CA VAL A 145 11.62 14.70 -5.87
C VAL A 145 12.96 15.28 -5.46
N GLU A 146 13.61 16.00 -6.38
CA GLU A 146 14.70 16.89 -5.99
C GLU A 146 14.12 17.88 -4.96
N LEU A 147 14.56 17.75 -3.71
CA LEU A 147 14.29 18.75 -2.69
C LEU A 147 15.04 20.02 -3.11
N VAL A 148 14.30 20.98 -3.65
CA VAL A 148 14.76 22.37 -3.82
C VAL A 148 14.73 23.09 -2.48
#